data_AF-A0A1J0TYP2-F1
#
_entry.id   AF-A0A1J0TYP2-F1
#
_cell.length_a   1.000
_cell.length_b   1.000
_cell.length_c   1.000
_cell.angle_alpha   90.00
_cell.angle_beta   90.00
_cell.angle_gamma   90.00
#
_symmetry.space_group_name_H-M   'P 1'
#
loop_
_entity.id
_entity.type
_entity.pdbx_description
1 polymer ?
#
loop_
_entity_poly.entity_id
_entity_poly.type
_entity_poly.pdbx_seq_one_letter_code
_entity_poly.pdbx_strand_id
1 'polypeptide(L)'
;MTKNSARKKAARAYQAAHPGTTFPEAMRAVARGEDPTSAADSAAQPQPSRAGVDPQVRDQVIAALTALARSVREDGSAIDFADELARILASVTANVGSVEKLLIGRPGSWEAGLVAQLVNGTVMEEDLPRWRTVPVRVVLDLDDHWYYAGLEQVYDEDIDALERLRGEDVGDPARDQALVDEIDAIDELVDQDRRSYIEAWTGHAREAALELGIEVPITVVVGEDTRSYEDLDSVTDHIERRARERTPHPVVPELGELVRRRNHSPEDLAGRIRAAGRSYRERVADR
;
A
#
# COMPACT_ATOMS: atom_id res chain seq x y z
N MET A 1 -1.46 7.74 -7.59
CA MET A 1 -2.32 8.91 -7.86
C MET A 1 -3.65 8.38 -8.32
N THR A 2 -4.78 8.99 -7.94
CA THR A 2 -6.02 8.78 -8.70
C THR A 2 -5.71 9.11 -10.16
N LYS A 3 -6.33 8.39 -11.11
CA LYS A 3 -6.12 8.65 -12.55
C LYS A 3 -6.36 10.12 -12.92
N ASN A 4 -7.08 10.87 -12.10
CA ASN A 4 -7.36 12.29 -12.31
C ASN A 4 -6.22 13.19 -11.81
N SER A 5 -5.69 12.99 -10.60
CA SER A 5 -4.56 13.77 -10.06
C SER A 5 -3.26 13.52 -10.82
N ALA A 6 -2.97 12.27 -11.20
CA ALA A 6 -1.83 11.93 -12.09
C ALA A 6 -1.96 12.62 -13.45
N ARG A 7 -3.17 12.65 -14.00
CA ARG A 7 -3.43 13.24 -15.31
C ARG A 7 -3.37 14.75 -15.29
N LYS A 8 -3.84 15.41 -14.23
CA LYS A 8 -3.62 16.84 -13.99
C LYS A 8 -2.12 17.15 -13.87
N LYS A 9 -1.36 16.37 -13.10
CA LYS A 9 0.11 16.54 -12.96
C LYS A 9 0.84 16.34 -14.31
N ALA A 10 0.49 15.30 -15.06
CA ALA A 10 1.02 15.06 -16.40
C ALA A 10 0.66 16.19 -17.38
N ALA A 11 -0.55 16.76 -17.27
CA ALA A 11 -0.96 17.89 -18.09
C ALA A 11 -0.16 19.15 -17.75
N ARG A 12 0.18 19.40 -16.48
CA ARG A 12 1.07 20.50 -16.09
C ARG A 12 2.50 20.31 -16.61
N ALA A 13 3.05 19.09 -16.50
CA ALA A 13 4.35 18.77 -17.09
C ALA A 13 4.37 19.00 -18.61
N TYR A 14 3.27 18.67 -19.29
CA TYR A 14 3.09 18.94 -20.71
C TYR A 14 3.04 20.45 -21.03
N GLN A 15 2.35 21.25 -20.22
CA GLN A 15 2.32 22.71 -20.39
C GLN A 15 3.69 23.36 -20.18
N ALA A 16 4.45 22.92 -19.18
CA ALA A 16 5.81 23.40 -18.94
C ALA A 16 6.74 23.14 -20.13
N ALA A 17 6.55 22.01 -20.81
CA ALA A 17 7.28 21.67 -22.04
C ALA A 17 6.75 22.38 -23.31
N HIS A 18 5.53 22.92 -23.29
CA HIS A 18 4.87 23.53 -24.45
C HIS A 18 4.24 24.90 -24.13
N PRO A 19 5.07 25.96 -24.02
CA PRO A 19 4.61 27.32 -23.72
C PRO A 19 3.59 27.79 -24.76
N GLY A 20 2.37 28.09 -24.31
CA GLY A 20 1.23 28.47 -25.17
C GLY A 20 0.08 27.45 -25.20
N THR A 21 0.25 26.28 -24.59
CA THR A 21 -0.83 25.28 -24.45
C THR A 21 -1.68 25.57 -23.21
N THR A 22 -3.00 25.70 -23.36
CA THR A 22 -3.90 25.88 -22.21
C THR A 22 -4.08 24.57 -21.43
N PHE A 23 -4.44 24.64 -20.14
CA PHE A 23 -4.58 23.43 -19.31
C PHE A 23 -5.64 22.46 -19.84
N PRO A 24 -6.81 22.91 -20.34
CA PRO A 24 -7.76 22.02 -21.01
C PRO A 24 -7.22 21.36 -22.29
N GLU A 25 -6.29 22.00 -23.00
CA GLU A 25 -5.62 21.44 -24.18
C GLU A 25 -4.54 20.42 -23.79
N ALA A 26 -3.77 20.70 -22.75
CA ALA A 26 -2.80 19.77 -22.19
C ALA A 26 -3.49 18.53 -21.60
N MET A 27 -4.62 18.70 -20.90
CA MET A 27 -5.48 17.61 -20.44
C MET A 27 -6.01 16.75 -21.60
N ARG A 28 -6.28 17.37 -22.77
CA ARG A 28 -6.65 16.67 -24.02
C ARG A 28 -5.44 16.03 -24.73
N ALA A 29 -4.23 16.54 -24.54
CA ALA A 29 -3.01 15.96 -25.09
C ALA A 29 -2.60 14.70 -24.31
N VAL A 30 -2.57 14.79 -22.98
CA VAL A 30 -2.33 13.64 -22.08
C VAL A 30 -3.40 12.56 -22.24
N ALA A 31 -4.66 12.94 -22.52
CA ALA A 31 -5.74 12.00 -22.83
C ALA A 31 -5.54 11.19 -24.11
N ARG A 32 -4.84 11.75 -25.10
CA ARG A 32 -4.71 11.22 -26.46
C ARG A 32 -3.53 10.26 -26.65
N GLY A 33 -2.76 10.00 -25.59
CA GLY A 33 -1.80 8.89 -25.57
C GLY A 33 -0.37 9.23 -25.98
N GLU A 34 0.18 10.34 -25.48
CA GLU A 34 1.63 10.43 -25.25
C GLU A 34 1.89 10.11 -23.77
N ASP A 35 1.84 8.83 -23.43
CA ASP A 35 2.06 8.32 -22.07
C ASP A 35 3.37 7.50 -22.08
N PRO A 36 4.55 8.09 -21.81
CA PRO A 36 5.84 7.40 -21.82
C PRO A 36 6.00 6.41 -20.65
N THR A 37 5.05 6.39 -19.72
CA THR A 37 5.13 5.74 -18.42
C THR A 37 4.37 4.42 -18.31
N SER A 38 3.59 4.05 -19.32
CA SER A 38 2.73 2.86 -19.29
C SER A 38 3.42 1.56 -19.76
N ALA A 39 4.62 1.65 -20.33
CA ALA A 39 5.29 0.50 -20.94
C ALA A 39 6.30 -0.25 -20.03
N ALA A 40 6.61 0.25 -18.84
CA ALA A 40 7.79 -0.21 -18.09
C ALA A 40 7.52 -1.12 -16.87
N ASP A 41 6.29 -1.28 -16.39
CA ASP A 41 6.01 -1.99 -15.12
C ASP A 41 5.10 -3.23 -15.25
N SER A 42 5.11 -3.88 -16.41
CA SER A 42 4.72 -5.30 -16.49
C SER A 42 5.92 -6.19 -16.14
N ALA A 43 6.45 -6.04 -14.93
CA ALA A 43 7.30 -7.05 -14.32
C ALA A 43 6.42 -8.25 -13.95
N ALA A 44 6.28 -9.15 -14.94
CA ALA A 44 5.83 -10.53 -14.86
C ALA A 44 5.23 -10.96 -13.51
N GLN A 45 3.92 -10.74 -13.34
CA GLN A 45 3.15 -11.64 -12.49
C GLN A 45 3.35 -13.07 -13.04
N PRO A 46 3.79 -14.04 -12.24
CA PRO A 46 3.90 -15.42 -12.69
C PRO A 46 2.51 -15.87 -13.15
N GLN A 47 2.37 -16.13 -14.46
CA GLN A 47 1.15 -16.71 -15.00
C GLN A 47 0.87 -18.02 -14.24
N PRO A 48 -0.36 -18.25 -13.75
CA PRO A 48 -0.69 -19.47 -13.04
C PRO A 48 -0.40 -20.66 -13.95
N SER A 49 0.52 -21.51 -13.53
CA SER A 49 0.86 -22.74 -14.22
C SER A 49 -0.38 -23.63 -14.28
N ARG A 50 -0.93 -23.83 -15.49
CA ARG A 50 -1.98 -24.84 -15.76
C ARG A 50 -1.56 -26.27 -15.42
N ALA A 51 -0.30 -26.49 -15.04
CA ALA A 51 0.34 -27.77 -14.87
C ALA A 51 0.97 -27.89 -13.47
N GLY A 52 0.22 -28.44 -12.51
CA GLY A 52 0.74 -29.02 -11.27
C GLY A 52 1.81 -28.23 -10.51
N VAL A 53 2.60 -28.94 -9.72
CA VAL A 53 3.82 -28.41 -9.08
C VAL A 53 4.97 -28.52 -10.08
N ASP A 54 5.77 -27.46 -10.23
CA ASP A 54 7.01 -27.48 -11.02
C ASP A 54 7.87 -28.70 -10.63
N PRO A 55 8.27 -29.56 -11.60
CA PRO A 55 9.11 -30.72 -11.32
C PRO A 55 10.39 -30.40 -10.55
N GLN A 56 11.05 -29.27 -10.84
CA GLN A 56 12.28 -28.90 -10.16
C GLN A 56 12.02 -28.56 -8.69
N VAL A 57 10.94 -27.84 -8.39
CA VAL A 57 10.53 -27.53 -7.02
C VAL A 57 10.18 -28.82 -6.28
N ARG A 58 9.45 -29.72 -6.93
CA ARG A 58 9.10 -31.03 -6.36
C ARG A 58 10.35 -31.83 -5.97
N ASP A 59 11.33 -31.94 -6.86
CA ASP A 59 12.55 -32.68 -6.61
C ASP A 59 13.39 -32.06 -5.48
N GLN A 60 13.44 -30.72 -5.40
CA GLN A 60 14.09 -30.01 -4.30
C GLN A 60 13.44 -30.30 -2.94
N VAL A 61 12.11 -30.29 -2.87
CA VAL A 61 11.36 -30.59 -1.63
C VAL A 61 11.58 -32.05 -1.20
N ILE A 62 11.53 -33.00 -2.14
CA ILE A 62 11.79 -34.42 -1.85
C ILE A 62 13.22 -34.60 -1.30
N ALA A 63 14.21 -33.98 -1.93
CA ALA A 63 15.59 -34.07 -1.49
C ALA A 63 15.79 -33.48 -0.08
N ALA A 64 15.21 -32.30 0.19
CA ALA A 64 15.31 -31.64 1.49
C ALA A 64 14.65 -32.46 2.61
N LEU A 65 13.42 -32.95 2.41
CA LEU A 65 12.71 -33.77 3.40
C LEU A 65 13.39 -35.12 3.61
N THR A 66 13.99 -35.71 2.58
CA THR A 66 14.80 -36.94 2.71
C THR A 66 16.06 -36.70 3.54
N ALA A 67 16.73 -35.56 3.35
CA ALA A 67 17.89 -35.19 4.15
C ALA A 67 17.51 -34.94 5.61
N LEU A 68 16.39 -34.25 5.86
CA LEU A 68 15.83 -34.06 7.20
C LEU A 68 15.57 -35.40 7.88
N ALA A 69 14.85 -36.32 7.22
CA ALA A 69 14.54 -37.65 7.78
C ALA A 69 15.77 -38.52 8.11
N ARG A 70 16.93 -38.24 7.49
CA ARG A 70 18.20 -38.94 7.74
C ARG A 70 19.11 -38.22 8.74
N SER A 71 18.70 -37.05 9.23
CA SER A 71 19.51 -36.24 10.13
C SER A 71 19.59 -36.87 11.52
N VAL A 72 20.71 -36.63 12.19
CA VAL A 72 21.00 -37.09 13.55
C VAL A 72 21.36 -35.90 14.43
N ARG A 73 21.08 -36.01 15.72
CA ARG A 73 21.50 -35.08 16.77
C ARG A 73 23.01 -35.24 17.05
N GLU A 74 23.57 -34.32 17.84
CA GLU A 74 25.00 -34.34 18.21
C GLU A 74 25.42 -35.62 18.93
N ASP A 75 24.50 -36.26 19.65
CA ASP A 75 24.71 -37.54 20.35
C ASP A 75 24.57 -38.77 19.45
N GLY A 76 24.30 -38.58 18.16
CA GLY A 76 24.10 -39.64 17.17
C GLY A 76 22.70 -40.24 17.13
N SER A 77 21.76 -39.78 17.97
CA SER A 77 20.35 -40.20 17.90
C SER A 77 19.63 -39.59 16.69
N ALA A 78 18.61 -40.28 16.17
CA ALA A 78 17.79 -39.72 15.09
C ALA A 78 17.02 -38.48 15.59
N ILE A 79 16.80 -37.52 14.69
CA ILE A 79 15.91 -36.40 14.98
C ILE A 79 14.45 -36.88 15.09
N ASP A 80 13.63 -36.11 15.79
CA ASP A 80 12.17 -36.30 15.71
C ASP A 80 11.66 -35.66 14.42
N PHE A 81 11.56 -36.48 13.36
CA PHE A 81 11.13 -35.99 12.06
C PHE A 81 9.70 -35.42 12.09
N ALA A 82 8.81 -36.00 12.90
CA ALA A 82 7.42 -35.57 12.94
C ALA A 82 7.33 -34.17 13.55
N ASP A 83 8.01 -33.94 14.67
CA ASP A 83 8.09 -32.64 15.32
C ASP A 83 8.75 -31.58 14.42
N GLU A 84 9.86 -31.91 13.74
CA GLU A 84 10.50 -30.96 12.81
C GLU A 84 9.63 -30.63 11.60
N LEU A 85 8.96 -31.63 11.00
CA LEU A 85 8.06 -31.38 9.88
C LEU A 85 6.88 -30.48 10.30
N ALA A 86 6.35 -30.69 11.50
CA ALA A 86 5.28 -29.88 12.04
C ALA A 86 5.69 -28.41 12.20
N ARG A 87 6.89 -28.16 12.76
CA ARG A 87 7.48 -26.81 12.91
C ARG A 87 7.77 -26.14 11.56
N ILE A 88 8.27 -26.90 10.58
CA ILE A 88 8.47 -26.40 9.20
C ILE A 88 7.13 -26.00 8.58
N LEU A 89 6.10 -26.84 8.71
CA LEU A 89 4.77 -26.52 8.17
C LEU A 89 4.14 -25.32 8.85
N ALA A 90 4.30 -25.15 10.17
CA ALA A 90 3.90 -23.93 10.86
C ALA A 90 4.55 -22.67 10.26
N SER A 91 5.86 -22.74 9.98
CA SER A 91 6.60 -21.63 9.34
C SER A 91 6.14 -21.37 7.89
N VAL A 92 5.86 -22.43 7.12
CA VAL A 92 5.31 -22.32 5.77
C VAL A 92 3.92 -21.68 5.80
N THR A 93 3.03 -22.13 6.70
CA THR A 93 1.72 -21.53 6.91
C THR A 93 1.84 -20.04 7.25
N ALA A 94 2.72 -19.70 8.19
CA ALA A 94 2.97 -18.32 8.59
C ALA A 94 3.42 -17.44 7.42
N ASN A 95 4.29 -17.97 6.55
CA ASN A 95 4.77 -17.26 5.36
C ASN A 95 3.68 -17.07 4.30
N VAL A 96 2.77 -18.04 4.17
CA VAL A 96 1.62 -17.97 3.26
C VAL A 96 0.54 -17.02 3.80
N GLY A 97 0.38 -16.94 5.12
CA GLY A 97 -0.48 -15.99 5.83
C GLY A 97 -1.58 -16.63 6.65
N SER A 98 -2.09 -17.81 6.24
CA SER A 98 -3.09 -18.55 7.01
C SER A 98 -3.17 -20.02 6.61
N VAL A 99 -3.84 -20.84 7.43
CA VAL A 99 -4.10 -22.25 7.13
C VAL A 99 -5.06 -22.39 5.94
N GLU A 100 -6.09 -21.55 5.87
CA GLU A 100 -7.04 -21.50 4.76
C GLU A 100 -6.33 -21.26 3.44
N LYS A 101 -5.41 -20.30 3.41
CA LYS A 101 -4.65 -19.93 2.21
C LYS A 101 -3.66 -21.02 1.80
N LEU A 102 -3.04 -21.71 2.76
CA LEU A 102 -2.20 -22.89 2.47
C LEU A 102 -3.00 -24.02 1.77
N LEU A 103 -4.28 -24.17 2.13
CA LEU A 103 -5.13 -25.29 1.70
C LEU A 103 -6.10 -24.95 0.56
N ILE A 104 -6.02 -23.72 0.03
CA ILE A 104 -7.00 -23.16 -0.93
C ILE A 104 -7.13 -23.97 -2.22
N GLY A 105 -6.10 -24.72 -2.61
CA GLY A 105 -6.11 -25.53 -3.82
C GLY A 105 -7.09 -26.71 -3.78
N ARG A 106 -7.41 -27.24 -2.59
CA ARG A 106 -8.38 -28.34 -2.42
C ARG A 106 -8.94 -28.40 -0.99
N PRO A 107 -9.69 -27.37 -0.56
CA PRO A 107 -10.26 -27.32 0.78
C PRO A 107 -11.20 -28.51 1.01
N GLY A 108 -11.20 -29.05 2.24
CA GLY A 108 -12.05 -30.17 2.64
C GLY A 108 -11.61 -31.56 2.17
N SER A 109 -10.49 -31.68 1.44
CA SER A 109 -9.87 -32.99 1.20
C SER A 109 -9.34 -33.60 2.50
N TRP A 110 -9.28 -34.93 2.58
CA TRP A 110 -8.77 -35.61 3.78
C TRP A 110 -7.29 -35.27 4.01
N GLU A 111 -6.51 -35.10 2.94
CA GLU A 111 -5.13 -34.64 3.01
C GLU A 111 -5.04 -33.22 3.61
N ALA A 112 -5.88 -32.30 3.13
CA ALA A 112 -5.96 -30.94 3.69
C ALA A 112 -6.35 -30.97 5.17
N GLY A 113 -7.27 -31.86 5.56
CA GLY A 113 -7.64 -32.07 6.96
C GLY A 113 -6.47 -32.50 7.85
N LEU A 114 -5.63 -33.42 7.37
CA LEU A 114 -4.43 -33.85 8.10
C LEU A 114 -3.38 -32.74 8.22
N VAL A 115 -3.16 -31.96 7.15
CA VAL A 115 -2.24 -30.82 7.19
C VAL A 115 -2.76 -29.75 8.14
N ALA A 116 -4.05 -29.41 8.08
CA ALA A 116 -4.68 -28.48 9.02
C ALA A 116 -4.53 -28.95 10.47
N GLN A 117 -4.81 -30.23 10.73
CA GLN A 117 -4.67 -30.80 12.07
C GLN A 117 -3.23 -30.73 12.57
N LEU A 118 -2.24 -31.03 11.72
CA LEU A 118 -0.83 -30.96 12.08
C LEU A 118 -0.40 -29.53 12.41
N VAL A 119 -0.77 -28.56 11.58
CA VAL A 119 -0.44 -27.14 11.81
C VAL A 119 -1.12 -26.62 13.06
N ASN A 120 -2.44 -26.79 13.20
CA ASN A 120 -3.21 -26.31 14.36
C ASN A 120 -2.84 -27.02 15.67
N GLY A 121 -2.32 -28.25 15.59
CA GLY A 121 -1.75 -28.96 16.74
C GLY A 121 -0.37 -28.45 17.15
N THR A 122 0.31 -27.69 16.29
CA THR A 122 1.67 -27.18 16.50
C THR A 122 1.67 -25.71 16.91
N VAL A 123 0.81 -24.90 16.30
CA VAL A 123 0.78 -23.44 16.50
C VAL A 123 -0.67 -22.95 16.48
N MET A 124 -1.00 -22.06 17.42
CA MET A 124 -2.28 -21.34 17.43
C MET A 124 -2.28 -20.27 16.35
N GLU A 125 -3.46 -19.94 15.82
CA GLU A 125 -3.58 -18.95 14.74
C GLU A 125 -3.00 -17.59 15.14
N GLU A 126 -3.22 -17.14 16.38
CA GLU A 126 -2.66 -15.90 16.91
C GLU A 126 -1.13 -15.88 17.03
N ASP A 127 -0.48 -17.04 17.10
CA ASP A 127 0.97 -17.16 17.22
C ASP A 127 1.67 -17.37 15.87
N LEU A 128 0.92 -17.69 14.79
CA LEU A 128 1.47 -17.87 13.44
C LEU A 128 2.41 -16.74 12.99
N PRO A 129 2.13 -15.44 13.23
CA PRO A 129 3.01 -14.37 12.77
C PRO A 129 4.47 -14.49 13.25
N ARG A 130 4.68 -15.08 14.45
CA ARG A 130 6.00 -15.28 15.06
C ARG A 130 6.85 -16.32 14.34
N TRP A 131 6.23 -17.20 13.56
CA TRP A 131 6.89 -18.29 12.83
C TRP A 131 7.30 -17.88 11.41
N ARG A 132 7.08 -16.62 11.04
CA ARG A 132 7.45 -16.12 9.71
C ARG A 132 8.96 -16.11 9.53
N THR A 133 9.38 -16.57 8.37
CA THR A 133 10.79 -16.60 7.93
C THR A 133 11.01 -15.80 6.64
N VAL A 134 9.94 -15.26 6.03
CA VAL A 134 10.02 -14.37 4.85
C VAL A 134 9.51 -12.97 5.20
N PRO A 135 10.11 -11.91 4.60
CA PRO A 135 9.67 -10.53 4.82
C PRO A 135 8.17 -10.33 4.63
N VAL A 136 7.59 -9.41 5.39
CA VAL A 136 6.19 -8.99 5.23
C VAL A 136 6.13 -7.83 4.26
N ARG A 137 5.29 -7.94 3.23
CA ARG A 137 5.04 -6.86 2.27
C ARG A 137 3.67 -6.26 2.54
N VAL A 138 3.67 -4.98 2.88
CA VAL A 138 2.47 -4.24 3.26
C VAL A 138 2.21 -3.15 2.22
N VAL A 139 0.98 -3.01 1.73
CA VAL A 139 0.64 -2.01 0.72
C VAL A 139 0.05 -0.78 1.40
N LEU A 140 0.57 0.40 1.04
CA LEU A 140 -0.03 1.68 1.42
C LEU A 140 -0.65 2.31 0.17
N ASP A 141 -1.97 2.20 0.07
CA ASP A 141 -2.74 2.97 -0.93
C ASP A 141 -2.91 4.42 -0.44
N LEU A 142 -1.90 5.22 -0.79
CA LEU A 142 -1.82 6.61 -0.37
C LEU A 142 -2.88 7.48 -1.04
N ASP A 143 -3.31 7.13 -2.24
CA ASP A 143 -4.27 7.92 -3.00
C ASP A 143 -5.69 7.66 -2.53
N ASP A 144 -6.03 6.39 -2.27
CA ASP A 144 -7.26 6.04 -1.58
C ASP A 144 -7.34 6.76 -0.23
N HIS A 145 -6.23 6.77 0.53
CA HIS A 145 -6.20 7.52 1.78
C HIS A 145 -6.40 9.03 1.58
N TRP A 146 -5.70 9.65 0.63
CA TRP A 146 -5.84 11.10 0.36
C TRP A 146 -7.26 11.47 -0.04
N TYR A 147 -7.90 10.64 -0.86
CA TYR A 147 -9.29 10.80 -1.27
C TYR A 147 -10.24 10.69 -0.07
N TYR A 148 -10.19 9.58 0.67
CA TYR A 148 -11.10 9.37 1.80
C TYR A 148 -10.82 10.25 3.02
N ALA A 149 -9.66 10.91 3.07
CA ALA A 149 -9.35 11.91 4.07
C ALA A 149 -9.89 13.32 3.71
N GLY A 150 -10.45 13.51 2.51
CA GLY A 150 -10.88 14.83 2.03
C GLY A 150 -9.73 15.73 1.55
N LEU A 151 -8.50 15.21 1.50
CA LEU A 151 -7.32 15.98 1.12
C LEU A 151 -7.24 16.23 -0.38
N GLU A 152 -7.70 15.28 -1.20
CA GLU A 152 -7.79 15.45 -2.65
C GLU A 152 -8.77 16.57 -3.02
N GLN A 153 -9.91 16.65 -2.34
CA GLN A 153 -10.92 17.69 -2.57
C GLN A 153 -10.40 19.07 -2.18
N VAL A 154 -9.76 19.22 -1.02
CA VAL A 154 -9.16 20.50 -0.60
C VAL A 154 -8.11 20.96 -1.61
N TYR A 155 -7.24 20.05 -2.04
CA TYR A 155 -6.23 20.35 -3.06
C TYR A 155 -6.88 20.78 -4.38
N ASP A 156 -7.82 19.99 -4.91
CA ASP A 156 -8.48 20.30 -6.19
C ASP A 156 -9.24 21.64 -6.14
N GLU A 157 -9.93 21.94 -5.03
CA GLU A 157 -10.64 23.21 -4.83
C GLU A 157 -9.68 24.41 -4.78
N ASP A 158 -8.57 24.30 -4.05
CA ASP A 158 -7.56 25.37 -3.94
C ASP A 158 -6.92 25.65 -5.31
N ILE A 159 -6.56 24.59 -6.04
CA ILE A 159 -6.03 24.69 -7.41
C ILE A 159 -7.06 25.31 -8.36
N ASP A 160 -8.29 24.79 -8.40
CA ASP A 160 -9.32 25.27 -9.32
C ASP A 160 -9.65 26.75 -9.05
N ALA A 161 -9.53 27.22 -7.79
CA ALA A 161 -9.66 28.62 -7.45
C ALA A 161 -8.54 29.49 -8.04
N LEU A 162 -7.28 29.06 -7.94
CA LEU A 162 -6.13 29.77 -8.51
C LEU A 162 -6.16 29.76 -10.04
N GLU A 163 -6.54 28.64 -10.66
CA GLU A 163 -6.67 28.54 -12.11
C GLU A 163 -7.78 29.46 -12.65
N ARG A 164 -8.88 29.61 -11.91
CA ARG A 164 -9.97 30.53 -12.27
C ARG A 164 -9.51 31.99 -12.21
N LEU A 165 -8.80 32.38 -11.14
CA LEU A 165 -8.21 33.72 -11.01
C LEU A 165 -7.24 34.01 -12.16
N ARG A 166 -6.43 33.02 -12.55
CA ARG A 166 -5.49 33.13 -13.67
C ARG A 166 -6.20 33.33 -15.02
N GLY A 167 -7.33 32.66 -15.23
CA GLY A 167 -8.14 32.80 -16.44
C GLY A 167 -8.90 34.13 -16.53
N GLU A 168 -9.23 34.76 -15.39
CA GLU A 168 -9.89 36.06 -15.33
C GLU A 168 -8.93 37.23 -15.58
N ASP A 169 -7.64 37.05 -15.29
CA ASP A 169 -6.64 38.12 -15.25
C ASP A 169 -5.75 38.17 -16.50
N VAL A 170 -6.38 38.11 -17.67
CA VAL A 170 -5.69 38.12 -18.97
C VAL A 170 -5.09 39.52 -19.21
N GLY A 171 -3.86 39.77 -18.73
CA GLY A 171 -3.14 41.01 -19.02
C GLY A 171 -2.03 41.45 -18.07
N ASP A 172 -1.87 40.84 -16.90
CA ASP A 172 -0.80 41.16 -15.94
C ASP A 172 0.16 39.96 -15.74
N PRO A 173 1.33 39.94 -16.43
CA PRO A 173 2.29 38.85 -16.29
C PRO A 173 2.87 38.68 -14.89
N ALA A 174 2.98 39.75 -14.11
CA ALA A 174 3.54 39.66 -12.76
C ALA A 174 2.56 38.96 -11.81
N ARG A 175 1.27 39.24 -11.97
CA ARG A 175 0.20 38.61 -11.18
C ARG A 175 -0.06 37.18 -11.62
N ASP A 176 -0.01 36.90 -12.93
CA ASP A 176 -0.06 35.53 -13.48
C ASP A 176 1.06 34.67 -12.88
N GLN A 177 2.30 35.19 -12.88
CA GLN A 177 3.44 34.48 -12.30
C GLN A 177 3.27 34.24 -10.79
N ALA A 178 2.78 35.22 -10.03
CA ALA A 178 2.55 35.03 -8.60
C ALA A 178 1.53 33.91 -8.29
N LEU A 179 0.50 33.74 -9.14
CA LEU A 179 -0.46 32.65 -9.02
C LEU A 179 0.17 31.29 -9.38
N VAL A 180 1.09 31.25 -10.34
CA VAL A 180 1.86 30.05 -10.67
C VAL A 180 2.75 29.66 -9.50
N ASP A 181 3.48 30.61 -8.92
CA ASP A 181 4.34 30.38 -7.76
C ASP A 181 3.54 29.85 -6.55
N GLU A 182 2.31 30.35 -6.35
CA GLU A 182 1.40 29.86 -5.30
C GLU A 182 0.95 28.41 -5.54
N ILE A 183 0.65 28.04 -6.80
CA ILE A 183 0.33 26.65 -7.18
C ILE A 183 1.52 25.72 -6.91
N ASP A 184 2.73 26.13 -7.32
CA ASP A 184 3.94 25.33 -7.11
C ASP A 184 4.23 25.12 -5.61
N ALA A 185 4.02 26.15 -4.79
CA ALA A 185 4.14 26.05 -3.34
C ALA A 185 3.10 25.10 -2.72
N ILE A 186 1.87 25.05 -3.25
CA ILE A 186 0.85 24.07 -2.85
C ILE A 186 1.28 22.65 -3.22
N ASP A 187 1.74 22.42 -4.46
CA ASP A 187 2.21 21.11 -4.92
C ASP A 187 3.38 20.60 -4.05
N GLU A 188 4.35 21.46 -3.72
CA GLU A 188 5.47 21.11 -2.84
C GLU A 188 5.00 20.76 -1.42
N LEU A 189 4.04 21.51 -0.87
CA LEU A 189 3.48 21.25 0.44
C LEU A 189 2.71 19.91 0.47
N VAL A 190 1.93 19.59 -0.56
CA VAL A 190 1.26 18.28 -0.69
C VAL A 190 2.29 17.15 -0.73
N ASP A 191 3.35 17.29 -1.54
CA ASP A 191 4.40 16.28 -1.64
C ASP A 191 5.18 16.12 -0.30
N GLN A 192 5.34 17.20 0.47
CA GLN A 192 5.88 17.14 1.83
C GLN A 192 4.97 16.39 2.81
N ASP A 193 3.68 16.67 2.80
CA ASP A 193 2.71 15.99 3.67
C ASP A 193 2.61 14.50 3.33
N ARG A 194 2.62 14.15 2.03
CA ARG A 194 2.65 12.75 1.55
C ARG A 194 3.88 12.01 2.07
N ARG A 195 5.07 12.60 1.96
CA ARG A 195 6.32 11.99 2.49
C ARG A 195 6.26 11.80 3.99
N SER A 196 5.81 12.82 4.73
CA SER A 196 5.70 12.76 6.20
C SER A 196 4.71 11.68 6.64
N TYR A 197 3.57 11.55 5.94
CA TYR A 197 2.59 10.51 6.21
C TYR A 197 3.14 9.11 5.90
N ILE A 198 3.81 8.91 4.76
CA ILE A 198 4.46 7.62 4.43
C ILE A 198 5.45 7.22 5.53
N GLU A 199 6.27 8.15 6.01
CA GLU A 199 7.26 7.88 7.06
C GLU A 199 6.59 7.48 8.37
N ALA A 200 5.61 8.27 8.85
CA ALA A 200 4.88 7.98 10.08
C ALA A 200 4.12 6.65 9.99
N TRP A 201 3.41 6.42 8.89
CA TRP A 201 2.67 5.19 8.64
C TRP A 201 3.60 3.97 8.59
N THR A 202 4.77 4.10 7.95
CA THR A 202 5.79 3.04 7.91
C THR A 202 6.34 2.74 9.30
N GLY A 203 6.53 3.76 10.14
CA GLY A 203 6.89 3.60 11.55
C GLY A 203 5.86 2.77 12.31
N HIS A 204 4.58 3.15 12.23
CA HIS A 204 3.50 2.43 12.90
C HIS A 204 3.24 1.03 12.36
N ALA A 205 3.46 0.79 11.06
CA ALA A 205 3.39 -0.56 10.48
C ALA A 205 4.47 -1.48 11.06
N ARG A 206 5.69 -0.97 11.27
CA ARG A 206 6.77 -1.72 11.93
C ARG A 206 6.46 -2.00 13.38
N GLU A 207 5.93 -1.02 14.12
CA GLU A 207 5.48 -1.23 15.51
C GLU A 207 4.39 -2.30 15.61
N ALA A 208 3.38 -2.23 14.74
CA ALA A 208 2.29 -3.21 14.72
C ALA A 208 2.79 -4.63 14.45
N ALA A 209 3.82 -4.79 13.61
CA ALA A 209 4.41 -6.09 13.36
C ALA A 209 5.25 -6.62 14.53
N LEU A 210 5.98 -5.73 15.22
CA LEU A 210 6.71 -6.10 16.43
C LEU A 210 5.74 -6.55 17.54
N GLU A 211 4.55 -5.95 17.63
CA GLU A 211 3.50 -6.41 18.56
C GLU A 211 3.00 -7.82 18.26
N LEU A 212 3.02 -8.21 16.98
CA LEU A 212 2.71 -9.58 16.54
C LEU A 212 3.91 -10.54 16.70
N GLY A 213 5.06 -10.04 17.14
CA GLY A 213 6.30 -10.81 17.30
C GLY A 213 6.97 -11.20 15.97
N ILE A 214 6.76 -10.41 14.91
CA ILE A 214 7.40 -10.60 13.62
C ILE A 214 8.83 -10.05 13.69
N GLU A 215 9.83 -10.92 13.53
CA GLU A 215 11.25 -10.55 13.58
C GLU A 215 11.86 -10.28 12.19
N VAL A 216 11.21 -10.75 11.13
CA VAL A 216 11.64 -10.55 9.75
C VAL A 216 11.36 -9.11 9.27
N PRO A 217 12.11 -8.60 8.28
CA PRO A 217 11.92 -7.24 7.77
C PRO A 217 10.51 -7.00 7.21
N ILE A 218 10.06 -5.74 7.34
CA ILE A 218 8.84 -5.25 6.70
C ILE A 218 9.17 -4.27 5.60
N THR A 219 8.58 -4.52 4.44
CA THR A 219 8.64 -3.64 3.27
C THR A 219 7.28 -3.02 3.04
N VAL A 220 7.21 -1.69 3.19
CA VAL A 220 6.04 -0.90 2.80
C VAL A 220 6.17 -0.52 1.33
N VAL A 221 5.14 -0.82 0.54
CA VAL A 221 5.06 -0.44 -0.87
C VAL A 221 3.92 0.54 -1.05
N VAL A 222 4.24 1.74 -1.54
CA VAL A 222 3.23 2.75 -1.90
C VAL A 222 2.71 2.43 -3.29
N GLY A 223 1.40 2.24 -3.42
CA GLY A 223 0.75 1.92 -4.69
C GLY A 223 -0.73 1.60 -4.52
N GLU A 224 -1.44 1.54 -5.64
CA GLU A 224 -2.85 1.13 -5.67
C GLU A 224 -2.99 -0.29 -5.12
N ASP A 225 -3.93 -0.47 -4.19
CA ASP A 225 -4.21 -1.80 -3.67
C ASP A 225 -5.08 -2.59 -4.65
N THR A 226 -4.42 -3.37 -5.49
CA THR A 226 -5.06 -4.23 -6.51
C THR A 226 -5.31 -5.65 -6.02
N ARG A 227 -5.05 -5.94 -4.74
CA ARG A 227 -5.26 -7.28 -4.17
C ARG A 227 -6.74 -7.61 -4.13
N SER A 228 -7.09 -8.84 -4.47
CA SER A 228 -8.44 -9.34 -4.22
C SER A 228 -8.62 -9.63 -2.73
N TYR A 229 -9.87 -9.69 -2.26
CA TYR A 229 -10.17 -10.08 -0.86
C TYR A 229 -9.57 -11.44 -0.50
N GLU A 230 -9.45 -12.35 -1.46
CA GLU A 230 -8.87 -13.70 -1.28
C GLU A 230 -7.34 -13.68 -1.13
N ASP A 231 -6.69 -12.57 -1.51
CA ASP A 231 -5.24 -12.39 -1.39
C ASP A 231 -4.82 -11.79 -0.05
N LEU A 232 -5.76 -11.25 0.73
CA LEU A 232 -5.49 -10.58 2.00
C LEU A 232 -4.99 -11.59 3.05
N ASP A 233 -3.71 -11.46 3.38
CA ASP A 233 -3.09 -12.09 4.54
C ASP A 233 -3.58 -11.39 5.81
N SER A 234 -4.15 -12.13 6.76
CA SER A 234 -4.70 -11.59 8.01
C SER A 234 -3.67 -10.80 8.82
N VAL A 235 -2.38 -11.19 8.71
CA VAL A 235 -1.25 -10.46 9.31
C VAL A 235 -1.08 -9.10 8.66
N THR A 236 -1.09 -9.08 7.33
CA THR A 236 -0.92 -7.85 6.56
C THR A 236 -2.10 -6.90 6.79
N ASP A 237 -3.33 -7.39 6.79
CA ASP A 237 -4.53 -6.60 7.13
C ASP A 237 -4.45 -6.03 8.55
N HIS A 238 -4.00 -6.84 9.53
CA HIS A 238 -3.83 -6.37 10.90
C HIS A 238 -2.81 -5.21 10.98
N ILE A 239 -1.66 -5.36 10.32
CA ILE A 239 -0.62 -4.33 10.27
C ILE A 239 -1.14 -3.06 9.59
N GLU A 240 -1.79 -3.18 8.44
CA GLU A 240 -2.37 -2.05 7.69
C GLU A 240 -3.39 -1.28 8.51
N ARG A 241 -4.32 -2.01 9.16
CA ARG A 241 -5.32 -1.44 10.05
C ARG A 241 -4.65 -0.69 11.20
N ARG A 242 -3.71 -1.31 11.92
CA ARG A 242 -3.05 -0.68 13.07
C ARG A 242 -2.22 0.55 12.67
N ALA A 243 -1.49 0.47 11.54
CA ALA A 243 -0.75 1.60 11.01
C ALA A 243 -1.69 2.76 10.67
N ARG A 244 -2.81 2.49 10.00
CA ARG A 244 -3.84 3.50 9.66
C ARG A 244 -4.49 4.09 10.91
N GLU A 245 -4.74 3.30 11.95
CA GLU A 245 -5.37 3.77 13.19
C GLU A 245 -4.49 4.73 13.98
N ARG A 246 -3.17 4.48 13.97
CA ARG A 246 -2.17 5.23 14.73
C ARG A 246 -1.63 6.44 13.99
N THR A 247 -1.60 6.39 12.65
CA THR A 247 -1.12 7.52 11.86
C THR A 247 -2.18 8.64 11.86
N PRO A 248 -1.89 9.82 12.42
CA PRO A 248 -2.84 10.92 12.44
C PRO A 248 -3.11 11.43 11.02
N HIS A 249 -4.25 12.10 10.86
CA HIS A 249 -4.56 12.77 9.63
C HIS A 249 -3.49 13.86 9.32
N PRO A 250 -2.92 13.93 8.10
CA PRO A 250 -1.75 14.77 7.79
C PRO A 250 -1.91 16.26 8.11
N VAL A 251 -3.11 16.80 7.89
CA VAL A 251 -3.36 18.25 7.96
C VAL A 251 -4.15 18.68 9.20
N VAL A 252 -5.17 17.91 9.60
CA VAL A 252 -6.00 18.16 10.79
C VAL A 252 -6.06 16.88 11.64
N PRO A 253 -5.16 16.68 12.63
CA PRO A 253 -5.06 15.44 13.42
C PRO A 253 -6.38 14.98 14.05
N GLU A 254 -7.25 15.92 14.44
CA GLU A 254 -8.55 15.67 15.05
C GLU A 254 -9.52 14.91 14.13
N LEU A 255 -9.30 14.96 12.81
CA LEU A 255 -10.11 14.21 11.84
C LEU A 255 -9.76 12.72 11.76
N GLY A 256 -8.66 12.28 12.37
CA GLY A 256 -8.19 10.89 12.27
C GLY A 256 -9.25 9.84 12.64
N GLU A 257 -10.04 10.09 13.69
CA GLU A 257 -11.15 9.21 14.09
C GLU A 257 -12.27 9.15 13.03
N LEU A 258 -12.59 10.30 12.41
CA LEU A 258 -13.65 10.39 11.42
C LEU A 258 -13.25 9.69 10.11
N VAL A 259 -12.01 9.88 9.66
CA VAL A 259 -11.46 9.18 8.49
C VAL A 259 -11.45 7.68 8.70
N ARG A 260 -11.07 7.22 9.90
CA ARG A 260 -11.04 5.78 10.23
C ARG A 260 -12.40 5.11 10.11
N ARG A 261 -13.47 5.79 10.55
CA ARG A 261 -14.82 5.22 10.51
C ARG A 261 -15.39 5.12 9.09
N ARG A 262 -14.81 5.81 8.10
CA ARG A 262 -15.31 5.90 6.70
C ARG A 262 -16.81 6.20 6.59
N ASN A 263 -17.38 6.93 7.54
CA ASN A 263 -18.81 7.28 7.59
C ASN A 263 -19.10 8.71 7.10
N HIS A 264 -18.08 9.43 6.65
CA HIS A 264 -18.20 10.78 6.10
C HIS A 264 -17.77 10.76 4.65
N SER A 265 -18.43 11.58 3.81
CA SER A 265 -17.96 11.75 2.45
C SER A 265 -16.65 12.53 2.44
N PRO A 266 -15.81 12.33 1.41
CA PRO A 266 -14.62 13.15 1.20
C PRO A 266 -14.90 14.66 1.22
N GLU A 267 -16.04 15.09 0.65
CA GLU A 267 -16.45 16.50 0.59
C GLU A 267 -16.77 17.06 1.98
N ASP A 268 -17.43 16.27 2.84
CA ASP A 268 -17.71 16.67 4.22
C ASP A 268 -16.42 16.87 5.03
N LEU A 269 -15.43 16.00 4.81
CA LEU A 269 -14.11 16.09 5.46
C LEU A 269 -13.32 17.29 4.94
N ALA A 270 -13.33 17.52 3.63
CA ALA A 270 -12.74 18.71 3.01
C ALA A 270 -13.31 20.01 3.58
N GLY A 271 -14.65 20.07 3.73
CA GLY A 271 -15.32 21.19 4.38
C GLY A 271 -14.86 21.44 5.82
N ARG A 272 -14.57 20.37 6.58
CA ARG A 272 -14.02 20.47 7.94
C ARG A 272 -12.57 20.95 7.96
N ILE A 273 -11.75 20.51 7.01
CA ILE A 273 -10.37 20.99 6.85
C ILE A 273 -10.36 22.49 6.59
N ARG A 274 -11.21 22.97 5.68
CA ARG A 274 -11.38 24.40 5.41
C ARG A 274 -11.92 25.17 6.61
N ALA A 275 -12.93 24.65 7.31
CA ALA A 275 -13.46 25.28 8.52
C ALA A 275 -12.42 25.41 9.64
N ALA A 276 -11.37 24.57 9.62
CA ALA A 276 -10.26 24.65 10.55
C ALA A 276 -9.16 25.66 10.13
N GLY A 277 -9.29 26.33 8.98
CA GLY A 277 -8.25 27.22 8.44
C GLY A 277 -6.99 26.45 8.05
N ARG A 278 -7.18 25.28 7.43
CA ARG A 278 -6.10 24.34 7.11
C ARG A 278 -6.12 23.89 5.65
N SER A 279 -6.69 24.68 4.74
CA SER A 279 -6.53 24.44 3.30
C SER A 279 -5.05 24.50 2.91
N TYR A 280 -4.68 23.92 1.77
CA TYR A 280 -3.28 23.99 1.32
C TYR A 280 -2.89 25.43 1.00
N ARG A 281 -3.81 26.19 0.40
CA ARG A 281 -3.62 27.61 0.13
C ARG A 281 -3.40 28.43 1.41
N GLU A 282 -4.24 28.23 2.43
CA GLU A 282 -4.11 28.91 3.73
C GLU A 282 -2.76 28.57 4.39
N ARG A 283 -2.35 27.30 4.32
CA ARG A 283 -1.07 26.84 4.90
C ARG A 283 0.15 27.33 4.15
N VAL A 284 0.05 27.58 2.84
CA VAL A 284 1.11 28.23 2.07
C VAL A 284 1.23 29.71 2.45
N ALA A 285 0.12 30.40 2.67
CA ALA A 285 0.13 31.80 3.10
C ALA A 285 0.73 32.02 4.50
N ASP A 286 0.69 31.00 5.37
CA ASP A 286 1.24 31.03 6.73
C ASP A 286 2.75 30.70 6.82
N ARG A 287 3.42 30.41 5.69
CA ARG A 287 4.86 30.06 5.61
C ARG A 287 5.76 31.26 5.35
#